data_AF-A0A2T6LX40-F1
#
_entry.id   AF-A0A2T6LX40-F1
#
_cell.length_a   1.000
_cell.length_b   1.000
_cell.length_c   1.000
_cell.angle_alpha   90.00
_cell.angle_beta   90.00
_cell.angle_gamma   90.00
#
_symmetry.space_group_name_H-M   'P 1'
#
loop_
_entity.id
_entity.type
_entity.pdbx_description
1 polymer ?
#
loop_
_entity_poly.entity_id
_entity_poly.type
_entity_poly.pdbx_seq_one_letter_code
_entity_poly.pdbx_strand_id
1 'polypeptide(L)'
;MEVTVFNASAFLMGTIGRSSLAAHAIANQIAGLCFMVPLGISQASTVRVGIAYGRKDAVAISRAGWIALGFALAFAMTSALTLAALPRNLIALFLDLHDPRNGEVVLLATKFIYIAGVFQLMDTTQAVNAGLLRGLHDTRYSMTVPVLGYWLVGMGTGYLLSTRTPLAGAGIWIGLATGLAFVAILLSMRWLSRITRLNFGAGIV
;
A
#
# COMPACT_ATOMS: atom_id res chain seq x y z
N MET A 1 4.13 2.73 -14.19
CA MET A 1 4.59 1.34 -13.94
C MET A 1 3.69 0.62 -12.94
N GLU A 2 3.25 1.25 -11.84
CA GLU A 2 2.11 0.73 -11.03
C GLU A 2 0.85 0.54 -11.87
N VAL A 3 0.58 1.49 -12.79
CA VAL A 3 -0.49 1.40 -13.79
C VAL A 3 -0.47 0.07 -14.57
N THR A 4 0.71 -0.49 -14.84
CA THR A 4 0.85 -1.75 -15.59
C THR A 4 0.43 -2.95 -14.75
N VAL A 5 0.75 -2.95 -13.45
CA VAL A 5 0.31 -4.00 -12.50
C VAL A 5 -1.19 -3.91 -12.26
N PHE A 6 -1.74 -2.70 -12.10
CA PHE A 6 -3.19 -2.51 -11.98
C PHE A 6 -3.93 -2.92 -13.26
N ASN A 7 -3.41 -2.59 -14.44
CA ASN A 7 -4.00 -3.03 -15.72
C ASN A 7 -3.92 -4.56 -15.90
N ALA A 8 -2.80 -5.19 -15.52
CA ALA A 8 -2.67 -6.64 -15.56
C ALA A 8 -3.64 -7.32 -14.57
N SER A 9 -3.80 -6.74 -13.37
CA SER A 9 -4.77 -7.19 -12.35
C SER A 9 -6.20 -7.07 -12.87
N ALA A 10 -6.54 -5.94 -13.50
CA ALA A 10 -7.85 -5.69 -14.09
C ALA A 10 -8.13 -6.64 -15.26
N PHE A 11 -7.13 -6.93 -16.10
CA PHE A 11 -7.25 -7.91 -17.17
C PHE A 11 -7.56 -9.32 -16.63
N LEU A 12 -6.81 -9.78 -15.61
CA LEU A 12 -7.07 -11.05 -14.94
C LEU A 12 -8.46 -11.07 -14.30
N MET A 13 -8.87 -9.99 -13.63
CA MET A 13 -10.21 -9.88 -13.04
C MET A 13 -11.32 -9.92 -14.12
N GLY A 14 -11.06 -9.34 -15.30
CA GLY A 14 -11.94 -9.41 -16.46
C GLY A 14 -12.12 -10.82 -17.01
N THR A 15 -11.09 -11.67 -16.93
CA THR A 15 -11.20 -13.10 -17.31
C THR A 15 -12.00 -13.94 -16.31
N ILE A 16 -12.08 -13.49 -15.05
CA ILE A 16 -12.82 -14.18 -13.99
C ILE A 16 -14.33 -13.90 -14.09
N GLY A 17 -14.70 -12.65 -14.35
CA GLY A 17 -16.09 -12.28 -14.59
C GLY A 17 -16.38 -10.79 -14.48
N ARG A 18 -17.45 -10.35 -15.15
CA ARG A 18 -17.90 -8.94 -15.16
C ARG A 18 -18.18 -8.41 -13.76
N SER A 19 -18.85 -9.20 -12.91
CA SER A 19 -19.14 -8.83 -11.52
C SER A 19 -17.87 -8.64 -10.68
N SER A 20 -16.85 -9.46 -10.92
CA SER A 20 -15.56 -9.40 -10.22
C SER A 20 -14.75 -8.17 -10.62
N LEU A 21 -14.73 -7.85 -11.93
CA LEU A 21 -14.07 -6.64 -12.43
C LEU A 21 -14.72 -5.36 -11.87
N ALA A 22 -16.05 -5.29 -11.86
CA ALA A 22 -16.78 -4.15 -11.29
C ALA A 22 -16.49 -4.00 -9.79
N ALA A 23 -16.53 -5.10 -9.04
CA ALA A 23 -16.21 -5.11 -7.62
C ALA A 23 -14.76 -4.66 -7.34
N HIS A 24 -13.79 -5.10 -8.16
CA HIS A 24 -12.39 -4.68 -8.04
C HIS A 24 -12.22 -3.19 -8.30
N ALA A 25 -12.90 -2.63 -9.31
CA ALA A 25 -12.86 -1.21 -9.60
C ALA A 25 -13.38 -0.38 -8.42
N ILE A 26 -14.55 -0.72 -7.87
CA ILE A 26 -15.13 -0.04 -6.69
C ILE A 26 -14.16 -0.11 -5.50
N ALA A 27 -13.62 -1.29 -5.21
CA ALA A 27 -12.69 -1.47 -4.10
C ALA A 27 -11.39 -0.65 -4.27
N ASN A 28 -10.82 -0.60 -5.48
CA ASN A 28 -9.64 0.23 -5.76
C ASN A 28 -9.93 1.73 -5.63
N GLN A 29 -11.11 2.21 -6.07
CA GLN A 29 -11.48 3.61 -5.92
C GLN A 29 -11.55 4.00 -4.44
N ILE A 30 -12.20 3.17 -3.62
CA ILE A 30 -12.30 3.39 -2.18
C ILE A 30 -10.91 3.35 -1.52
N ALA A 31 -10.10 2.34 -1.81
CA ALA A 31 -8.75 2.21 -1.26
C ALA A 31 -7.83 3.39 -1.69
N GLY A 32 -7.94 3.81 -2.95
CA GLY A 32 -7.18 4.94 -3.49
C GLY A 32 -7.49 6.26 -2.77
N LEU A 33 -8.76 6.51 -2.44
CA LEU A 33 -9.15 7.68 -1.65
C LEU A 33 -8.51 7.66 -0.26
N CYS A 34 -8.51 6.50 0.42
CA CYS A 34 -7.85 6.34 1.71
C CYS A 34 -6.34 6.52 1.63
N PHE A 35 -5.71 6.15 0.52
CA PHE A 35 -4.25 6.20 0.36
C PHE A 35 -3.68 7.61 0.11
N MET A 36 -4.52 8.59 -0.26
CA MET A 36 -4.05 9.97 -0.51
C MET A 36 -3.38 10.62 0.71
N VAL A 37 -3.86 10.32 1.92
CA VAL A 37 -3.28 10.87 3.16
C VAL A 37 -1.89 10.27 3.45
N PRO A 38 -1.71 8.94 3.50
CA PRO A 38 -0.38 8.33 3.54
C PRO A 38 0.59 8.84 2.48
N LEU A 39 0.11 9.03 1.24
CA LEU A 39 0.90 9.57 0.14
C LEU A 39 1.40 10.99 0.45
N GLY A 40 0.52 11.87 0.96
CA GLY A 40 0.91 13.21 1.40
C GLY A 40 1.94 13.19 2.53
N ILE A 41 1.77 12.29 3.52
CA ILE A 41 2.74 12.12 4.61
C ILE A 41 4.09 11.63 4.07
N SER A 42 4.11 10.71 3.10
CA SER A 42 5.34 10.25 2.43
C SER A 42 6.08 11.38 1.72
N GLN A 43 5.36 12.28 1.05
CA GLN A 43 5.97 13.45 0.41
C GLN A 43 6.55 14.43 1.45
N ALA A 44 5.80 14.72 2.51
CA ALA A 44 6.26 15.57 3.60
C ALA A 44 7.49 14.98 4.32
N SER A 45 7.51 13.66 4.54
CA SER A 45 8.62 12.97 5.18
C SER A 45 9.89 13.01 4.32
N THR A 46 9.75 12.88 3.00
CA THR A 46 10.85 13.04 2.03
C THR A 46 11.55 14.38 2.21
N VAL A 47 10.77 15.48 2.27
CA VAL A 47 11.31 16.85 2.44
C VAL A 47 11.96 17.02 3.81
N ARG A 48 11.28 16.61 4.88
CA ARG A 48 11.77 16.74 6.27
C ARG A 48 13.08 15.99 6.50
N VAL A 49 13.16 14.74 6.01
CA VAL A 49 14.37 13.93 6.09
C VAL A 49 15.46 14.50 5.18
N GLY A 50 15.13 14.98 3.98
CA GLY A 50 16.09 15.62 3.08
C GLY A 50 16.76 16.85 3.70
N ILE A 51 15.99 17.73 4.36
CA ILE A 51 16.54 18.89 5.08
C ILE A 51 17.45 18.45 6.22
N ALA A 52 17.03 17.47 7.04
CA ALA A 52 17.83 16.96 8.15
C ALA A 52 19.11 16.26 7.67
N TYR A 53 19.04 15.54 6.55
CA TYR A 53 20.18 14.90 5.90
C TYR A 53 21.17 15.92 5.37
N GLY A 54 20.70 17.01 4.75
CA GLY A 54 21.55 18.14 4.34
C GLY A 54 22.28 18.80 5.51
N ARG A 55 21.65 18.84 6.70
CA ARG A 55 22.24 19.35 7.95
C ARG A 55 23.15 18.35 8.67
N LYS A 56 23.25 17.10 8.18
CA LYS A 56 23.98 16.00 8.83
C LYS A 56 23.51 15.74 10.28
N ASP A 57 22.23 15.95 10.55
CA ASP A 57 21.63 15.74 11.87
C ASP A 57 20.93 14.38 11.95
N ALA A 58 21.62 13.38 12.53
CA ALA A 58 21.13 12.00 12.64
C ALA A 58 19.85 11.92 13.48
N VAL A 59 19.76 12.74 14.53
CA VAL A 59 18.64 12.73 15.48
C VAL A 59 17.40 13.29 14.80
N ALA A 60 17.53 14.39 14.06
CA ALA A 60 16.44 14.97 13.30
C ALA A 60 15.94 14.04 12.19
N ILE A 61 16.84 13.33 11.50
CA ILE A 61 16.46 12.30 10.50
C ILE A 61 15.61 11.21 11.14
N SER A 62 16.09 10.61 12.24
CA SER A 62 15.40 9.52 12.92
C SER A 62 14.05 9.98 13.45
N ARG A 63 14.00 11.14 14.13
CA ARG A 63 12.77 11.71 14.67
C ARG A 63 11.75 12.01 13.57
N ALA A 64 12.17 12.63 12.47
CA ALA A 64 11.27 12.91 11.35
C ALA A 64 10.68 11.62 10.74
N GLY A 65 11.50 10.57 10.61
CA GLY A 65 11.04 9.29 10.08
C GLY A 65 10.07 8.57 10.99
N TRP A 66 10.36 8.47 12.28
CA TRP A 66 9.48 7.80 13.24
C TRP A 66 8.15 8.52 13.44
N ILE A 67 8.16 9.86 13.48
CA ILE A 67 6.93 10.65 13.55
C ILE A 67 6.08 10.44 12.29
N ALA A 68 6.69 10.50 11.10
CA ALA A 68 5.97 10.28 9.84
C ALA A 68 5.34 8.88 9.78
N LEU A 69 6.10 7.83 10.15
CA LEU A 69 5.58 6.46 10.21
C LEU A 69 4.45 6.33 11.23
N GLY A 70 4.61 6.90 12.43
CA GLY A 70 3.59 6.84 13.48
C GLY A 70 2.27 7.49 13.05
N PHE A 71 2.32 8.71 12.49
CA PHE A 71 1.12 9.39 11.99
C PHE A 71 0.47 8.66 10.82
N ALA A 72 1.27 8.18 9.87
CA ALA A 72 0.73 7.47 8.72
C ALA A 72 0.08 6.14 9.12
N LEU A 73 0.72 5.37 10.01
CA LEU A 73 0.16 4.12 10.53
C LEU A 73 -1.09 4.34 11.38
N ALA A 74 -1.12 5.39 12.21
CA ALA A 74 -2.32 5.76 12.96
C ALA A 74 -3.50 6.05 12.02
N PHE A 75 -3.26 6.82 10.95
CA PHE A 75 -4.28 7.08 9.93
C PHE A 75 -4.65 5.82 9.14
N ALA A 76 -3.68 4.98 8.78
CA ALA A 76 -3.95 3.74 8.07
C ALA A 76 -4.81 2.78 8.91
N MET A 77 -4.60 2.75 10.23
CA MET A 77 -5.40 1.96 11.16
C MET A 77 -6.84 2.48 11.26
N THR A 78 -7.04 3.80 11.39
CA THR A 78 -8.40 4.38 11.41
C THR A 78 -9.11 4.18 10.08
N SER A 79 -8.39 4.29 8.96
CA SER A 79 -8.91 3.98 7.64
C SER A 79 -9.30 2.50 7.51
N ALA A 80 -8.42 1.57 7.90
CA ALA A 80 -8.71 0.14 7.87
C ALA A 80 -9.93 -0.24 8.73
N LEU A 81 -10.06 0.35 9.92
CA LEU A 81 -11.23 0.17 10.78
C LEU A 81 -12.51 0.72 10.13
N THR A 82 -12.42 1.86 9.46
CA THR A 82 -13.56 2.46 8.74
C THR A 82 -14.01 1.57 7.58
N LEU A 83 -13.06 1.05 6.80
CA LEU A 83 -13.31 0.11 5.70
C LEU A 83 -13.96 -1.18 6.20
N ALA A 84 -13.52 -1.69 7.36
CA ALA A 84 -14.07 -2.90 7.97
C ALA A 84 -15.47 -2.68 8.59
N ALA A 85 -15.73 -1.50 9.18
CA ALA A 85 -16.98 -1.20 9.87
C ALA A 85 -18.12 -0.83 8.91
N LEU A 86 -17.82 -0.14 7.80
CA LEU A 86 -18.83 0.44 6.91
C LEU A 86 -18.69 0.02 5.43
N PRO A 87 -18.35 -1.24 5.07
CA PRO A 87 -18.07 -1.61 3.68
C PRO A 87 -19.29 -1.41 2.77
N ARG A 88 -20.49 -1.79 3.23
CA ARG A 88 -21.75 -1.62 2.47
C ARG A 88 -22.08 -0.15 2.20
N ASN A 89 -21.91 0.72 3.18
CA ASN A 89 -22.20 2.14 3.04
C ASN A 89 -21.25 2.79 2.03
N LEU A 90 -20.00 2.36 2.00
CA LEU A 90 -19.02 2.82 1.00
C LEU A 90 -19.35 2.30 -0.40
N ILE A 91 -19.78 1.04 -0.53
CA ILE A 91 -20.22 0.48 -1.82
C ILE A 91 -21.48 1.20 -2.34
N ALA A 92 -22.39 1.59 -1.45
CA ALA A 92 -23.62 2.30 -1.79
C ALA A 92 -23.39 3.63 -2.52
N LEU A 93 -22.20 4.25 -2.35
CA LEU A 93 -21.83 5.47 -3.06
C LEU A 93 -21.58 5.24 -4.56
N PHE A 94 -21.27 4.00 -4.96
CA PHE A 94 -20.92 3.64 -6.33
C PHE A 94 -22.01 2.83 -7.03
N LEU A 95 -22.93 2.22 -6.28
CA LEU A 95 -23.83 1.21 -6.80
C LEU A 95 -25.14 1.18 -5.99
N ASP A 96 -26.27 1.03 -6.68
CA ASP A 96 -27.57 0.86 -6.02
C ASP A 96 -27.66 -0.53 -5.36
N LEU A 97 -27.76 -0.53 -4.03
CA LEU A 97 -27.85 -1.75 -3.23
C LEU A 97 -29.21 -2.45 -3.30
N HIS A 98 -30.24 -1.76 -3.80
CA HIS A 98 -31.61 -2.29 -3.88
C HIS A 98 -31.89 -3.04 -5.18
N ASP A 99 -31.01 -2.92 -6.19
CA ASP A 99 -31.11 -3.68 -7.43
C ASP A 99 -30.62 -5.13 -7.24
N PRO A 100 -31.45 -6.16 -7.46
CA PRO A 100 -31.06 -7.57 -7.32
C PRO A 100 -29.88 -7.97 -8.21
N ARG A 101 -29.69 -7.29 -9.36
CA ARG A 101 -28.60 -7.56 -10.31
C ARG A 101 -27.22 -7.24 -9.73
N ASN A 102 -27.19 -6.41 -8.69
CA ASN A 102 -25.98 -5.93 -8.05
C ASN A 102 -25.52 -6.80 -6.87
N GLY A 103 -26.32 -7.77 -6.43
CA GLY A 103 -26.04 -8.57 -5.24
C GLY A 103 -24.68 -9.28 -5.27
N GLU A 104 -24.29 -9.82 -6.43
CA GLU A 104 -22.99 -10.48 -6.60
C GLU A 104 -21.82 -9.48 -6.51
N VAL A 105 -21.94 -8.31 -7.14
CA VAL A 105 -20.93 -7.25 -7.11
C VAL A 105 -20.73 -6.74 -5.69
N VAL A 106 -21.81 -6.51 -4.95
CA VAL A 106 -21.77 -6.05 -3.55
C VAL A 106 -21.07 -7.09 -2.66
N LEU A 107 -21.37 -8.38 -2.83
CA LEU A 107 -20.73 -9.45 -2.08
C LEU A 107 -19.23 -9.50 -2.34
N LEU A 108 -18.80 -9.45 -3.60
CA LEU A 108 -17.39 -9.48 -3.98
C LEU A 108 -16.65 -8.21 -3.54
N ALA A 109 -17.26 -7.03 -3.73
CA ALA A 109 -16.67 -5.75 -3.31
C ALA A 109 -16.47 -5.70 -1.80
N THR A 110 -17.43 -6.21 -1.01
CA THR A 110 -17.30 -6.30 0.45
C THR A 110 -16.09 -7.15 0.83
N LYS A 111 -15.92 -8.33 0.19
CA LYS A 111 -14.74 -9.20 0.43
C LYS A 111 -13.43 -8.47 0.10
N PHE A 112 -13.40 -7.76 -1.01
CA PHE A 112 -12.21 -7.00 -1.43
C PHE A 112 -11.89 -5.84 -0.48
N ILE A 113 -12.90 -5.13 0.04
CA ILE A 113 -12.72 -4.05 1.01
C ILE A 113 -12.11 -4.58 2.32
N TYR A 114 -12.51 -5.77 2.79
CA TYR A 114 -11.88 -6.37 3.96
C TYR A 114 -10.39 -6.67 3.73
N ILE A 115 -10.03 -7.20 2.55
CA ILE A 115 -8.62 -7.42 2.20
C ILE A 115 -7.90 -6.08 2.05
N ALA A 116 -8.54 -5.07 1.48
CA ALA A 116 -8.03 -3.72 1.32
C ALA A 116 -7.68 -3.07 2.68
N GLY A 117 -8.47 -3.32 3.73
CA GLY A 117 -8.17 -2.83 5.08
C GLY A 117 -6.83 -3.33 5.61
N VAL A 118 -6.51 -4.61 5.46
CA VAL A 118 -5.22 -5.18 5.88
C VAL A 118 -4.08 -4.68 4.98
N PHE A 119 -4.33 -4.66 3.67
CA PHE A 119 -3.44 -4.13 2.66
C PHE A 119 -3.04 -2.68 2.95
N GLN A 120 -3.96 -1.85 3.45
CA GLN A 120 -3.76 -0.42 3.70
C GLN A 120 -2.58 -0.16 4.64
N LEU A 121 -2.38 -1.03 5.65
CA LEU A 121 -1.28 -0.93 6.60
C LEU A 121 0.07 -1.18 5.91
N MET A 122 0.14 -2.21 5.08
CA MET A 122 1.36 -2.55 4.33
C MET A 122 1.68 -1.46 3.32
N ASP A 123 0.68 -1.03 2.57
CA ASP A 123 0.80 0.00 1.53
C ASP A 123 1.26 1.35 2.12
N THR A 124 0.67 1.75 3.25
CA THR A 124 1.10 2.95 3.98
C THR A 124 2.56 2.84 4.44
N THR A 125 2.94 1.69 5.00
CA THR A 125 4.30 1.47 5.51
C THR A 125 5.34 1.59 4.40
N GLN A 126 5.13 0.90 3.27
CA GLN A 126 6.06 0.98 2.14
C GLN A 126 6.11 2.40 1.56
N ALA A 127 4.98 3.11 1.48
CA ALA A 127 4.90 4.41 0.84
C ALA A 127 5.70 5.44 1.64
N VAL A 128 5.53 5.43 2.97
CA VAL A 128 6.30 6.30 3.86
C VAL A 128 7.78 5.93 3.83
N ASN A 129 8.15 4.65 3.96
CA ASN A 129 9.55 4.24 3.91
C ASN A 129 10.23 4.58 2.58
N ALA A 130 9.53 4.44 1.46
CA ALA A 130 10.00 4.91 0.15
C ALA A 130 10.30 6.42 0.18
N GLY A 131 9.40 7.22 0.76
CA GLY A 131 9.61 8.67 0.97
C GLY A 131 10.83 8.97 1.84
N LEU A 132 10.98 8.26 2.97
CA LEU A 132 12.11 8.41 3.87
C LEU A 132 13.45 8.09 3.18
N LEU A 133 13.51 6.99 2.43
CA LEU A 133 14.70 6.59 1.67
C LEU A 133 15.03 7.58 0.54
N ARG A 134 14.02 8.12 -0.16
CA ARG A 134 14.23 9.21 -1.12
C ARG A 134 14.82 10.44 -0.44
N GLY A 135 14.37 10.77 0.76
CA GLY A 135 14.93 11.87 1.57
C GLY A 135 16.41 11.65 1.93
N LEU A 136 16.85 10.40 2.08
CA LEU A 136 18.26 10.03 2.27
C LEU A 136 19.06 9.86 0.97
N HIS A 137 18.47 10.23 -0.16
CA HIS A 137 19.00 10.02 -1.52
C HIS A 137 19.23 8.54 -1.88
N ASP A 138 18.60 7.59 -1.17
CA ASP A 138 18.57 6.16 -1.51
C ASP A 138 17.41 5.86 -2.48
N THR A 139 17.40 6.57 -3.62
CA THR A 139 16.32 6.54 -4.59
C THR A 139 16.27 5.24 -5.39
N ARG A 140 17.43 4.66 -5.70
CA ARG A 140 17.52 3.39 -6.44
C ARG A 140 16.76 2.29 -5.72
N TYR A 141 17.04 2.08 -4.43
CA TYR A 141 16.37 1.05 -3.65
C TYR A 141 14.86 1.31 -3.51
N SER A 142 14.48 2.57 -3.27
CA SER A 142 13.07 2.98 -3.19
C SER A 142 12.29 2.78 -4.49
N MET A 143 12.95 2.74 -5.65
CA MET A 143 12.29 2.55 -6.94
C MET A 143 12.32 1.09 -7.40
N THR A 144 13.42 0.36 -7.21
CA THR A 144 13.56 -1.00 -7.75
C THR A 144 12.83 -2.05 -6.92
N VAL A 145 12.80 -1.90 -5.59
CA VAL A 145 12.20 -2.92 -4.72
C VAL A 145 10.69 -3.04 -4.91
N PRO A 146 9.89 -1.95 -4.97
CA PRO A 146 8.47 -2.05 -5.29
C PRO A 146 8.20 -2.74 -6.62
N VAL A 147 8.98 -2.41 -7.65
CA VAL A 147 8.83 -3.00 -8.99
C VAL A 147 9.02 -4.52 -8.94
N LEU A 148 10.10 -4.99 -8.32
CA LEU A 148 10.37 -6.41 -8.20
C LEU A 148 9.34 -7.12 -7.32
N GLY A 149 8.96 -6.51 -6.20
CA GLY A 149 7.99 -7.08 -5.27
C GLY A 149 6.60 -7.23 -5.89
N TYR A 150 6.10 -6.22 -6.59
CA TYR A 150 4.78 -6.28 -7.21
C TYR A 150 4.71 -7.27 -8.37
N TRP A 151 5.76 -7.36 -9.18
CA TRP A 151 5.77 -8.28 -10.33
C TRP A 151 6.08 -9.72 -9.92
N LEU A 152 7.19 -9.95 -9.22
CA LEU A 152 7.63 -11.32 -8.93
C LEU A 152 6.79 -11.95 -7.82
N VAL A 153 6.57 -11.23 -6.73
CA VAL A 153 5.84 -11.75 -5.58
C VAL A 153 4.35 -11.49 -5.77
N GLY A 154 3.95 -10.25 -6.02
CA GLY A 154 2.54 -9.85 -6.08
C GLY A 154 1.76 -10.54 -7.20
N MET A 155 2.14 -10.27 -8.45
CA MET A 155 1.50 -10.85 -9.64
C MET A 155 1.75 -12.36 -9.74
N GLY A 156 2.96 -12.84 -9.41
CA GLY A 156 3.26 -14.27 -9.43
C GLY A 156 2.37 -15.09 -8.50
N THR A 157 2.25 -14.66 -7.24
CA THR A 157 1.36 -15.32 -6.26
C THR A 157 -0.11 -15.09 -6.62
N GLY A 158 -0.49 -13.88 -7.03
CA GLY A 158 -1.87 -13.56 -7.41
C GLY A 158 -2.38 -14.40 -8.59
N TYR A 159 -1.56 -14.58 -9.62
CA TYR A 159 -1.87 -15.45 -10.76
C TYR A 159 -2.00 -16.91 -10.33
N LEU A 160 -1.06 -17.40 -9.52
CA LEU A 160 -1.08 -18.78 -9.04
C LEU A 160 -2.33 -19.08 -8.20
N LEU A 161 -2.64 -18.22 -7.22
CA LEU A 161 -3.84 -18.38 -6.41
C LEU A 161 -5.11 -18.23 -7.24
N SER A 162 -5.18 -17.25 -8.16
CA SER A 162 -6.39 -17.04 -8.96
C SER A 162 -6.70 -18.18 -9.93
N THR A 163 -5.68 -18.90 -10.42
CA THR A 163 -5.86 -19.94 -11.46
C THR A 163 -5.82 -21.36 -10.93
N ARG A 164 -5.07 -21.63 -9.84
CA ARG A 164 -4.89 -22.98 -9.28
C ARG A 164 -5.75 -23.26 -8.05
N THR A 165 -6.44 -22.25 -7.52
CA THR A 165 -7.27 -22.39 -6.32
C THR A 165 -8.66 -21.80 -6.53
N PRO A 166 -9.68 -22.22 -5.74
CA PRO A 166 -11.04 -21.67 -5.84
C PRO A 166 -11.16 -20.22 -5.35
N LEU A 167 -10.07 -19.56 -4.94
CA LEU A 167 -10.10 -18.19 -4.47
C LEU A 167 -10.37 -17.17 -5.60
N ALA A 168 -10.10 -17.51 -6.86
CA ALA A 168 -10.34 -16.66 -8.03
C ALA A 168 -9.89 -15.20 -7.79
N GLY A 169 -10.81 -14.22 -7.86
CA GLY A 169 -10.50 -12.80 -7.68
C GLY A 169 -9.94 -12.44 -6.30
N ALA A 170 -10.29 -13.19 -5.24
CA ALA A 170 -9.67 -13.00 -3.93
C ALA A 170 -8.18 -13.42 -3.93
N GLY A 171 -7.81 -14.39 -4.76
CA GLY A 171 -6.43 -14.81 -4.97
C GLY A 171 -5.55 -13.68 -5.51
N ILE A 172 -6.08 -12.85 -6.42
CA ILE A 172 -5.38 -11.67 -6.93
C ILE A 172 -5.10 -10.67 -5.81
N TRP A 173 -6.11 -10.35 -5.00
CA TRP A 173 -5.96 -9.42 -3.86
C TRP A 173 -4.99 -9.92 -2.80
N ILE A 174 -5.00 -11.22 -2.50
CA ILE A 174 -4.02 -11.85 -1.59
C ILE A 174 -2.62 -11.75 -2.18
N GLY A 175 -2.47 -11.99 -3.48
CA GLY A 175 -1.18 -11.85 -4.15
C GLY A 175 -0.63 -10.43 -4.04
N LEU A 176 -1.44 -9.43 -4.38
CA LEU A 176 -1.09 -8.02 -4.24
C LEU A 176 -0.69 -7.67 -2.80
N ALA A 177 -1.49 -8.08 -1.81
CA ALA A 177 -1.18 -7.87 -0.39
C ALA A 177 0.16 -8.53 0.01
N THR A 178 0.45 -9.72 -0.51
CA THR A 178 1.73 -10.42 -0.27
C THR A 178 2.91 -9.65 -0.86
N GLY A 179 2.77 -9.16 -2.10
CA GLY A 179 3.79 -8.34 -2.76
C GLY A 179 4.08 -7.06 -1.98
N LEU A 180 3.05 -6.41 -1.46
CA LEU A 180 3.18 -5.18 -0.65
C LEU A 180 3.80 -5.44 0.70
N ALA A 181 3.40 -6.51 1.39
CA ALA A 181 4.03 -6.92 2.63
C ALA A 181 5.54 -7.16 2.44
N PHE A 182 5.91 -7.85 1.36
CA PHE A 182 7.30 -8.08 0.99
C PHE A 182 8.07 -6.76 0.78
N VAL A 183 7.51 -5.83 0.01
CA VAL A 183 8.11 -4.51 -0.24
C VAL A 183 8.20 -3.68 1.04
N ALA A 184 7.14 -3.65 1.84
CA ALA A 184 7.09 -2.94 3.12
C ALA A 184 8.17 -3.43 4.07
N ILE A 185 8.38 -4.74 4.18
CA ILE A 185 9.45 -5.34 5.00
C ILE A 185 10.81 -4.88 4.48
N LEU A 186 11.10 -5.04 3.18
CA LEU A 186 12.41 -4.69 2.62
C LEU A 186 12.74 -3.20 2.76
N LEU A 187 11.78 -2.32 2.50
CA LEU A 187 11.97 -0.87 2.66
C LEU A 187 12.13 -0.49 4.14
N SER A 188 11.39 -1.15 5.06
CA SER A 188 11.56 -0.94 6.50
C SER A 188 12.93 -1.38 6.98
N MET A 189 13.38 -2.58 6.58
CA MET A 189 14.72 -3.10 6.89
C MET A 189 15.80 -2.17 6.34
N ARG A 190 15.62 -1.67 5.12
CA ARG A 190 16.56 -0.72 4.52
C ARG A 190 16.58 0.58 5.30
N TRP A 191 15.43 1.16 5.62
CA TRP A 191 15.34 2.36 6.45
C TRP A 191 16.06 2.19 7.79
N LEU A 192 15.76 1.11 8.53
CA LEU A 192 16.42 0.76 9.79
C LEU A 192 17.95 0.65 9.63
N SER A 193 18.41 -0.07 8.61
CA SER A 193 19.84 -0.22 8.33
C SER A 193 20.53 1.12 8.04
N ARG A 194 19.82 2.06 7.38
CA ARG A 194 20.35 3.38 7.08
C ARG A 194 20.45 4.21 8.35
N ILE A 195 19.39 4.29 9.14
CA ILE A 195 19.40 5.11 10.37
C ILE A 195 20.43 4.64 11.39
N THR A 196 20.64 3.32 11.55
CA THR A 196 21.65 2.78 12.47
C THR A 196 23.08 3.07 12.01
N ARG A 197 23.31 3.23 10.70
CA ARG A 197 24.62 3.56 10.12
C ARG A 197 24.91 5.06 10.10
N LEU A 198 23.93 5.91 10.42
CA LEU A 198 24.13 7.36 10.53
C LEU A 198 24.87 7.70 11.83
N ASN A 199 26.18 7.44 11.85
CA ASN A 199 27.09 8.02 12.84
C ASN A 199 27.60 9.37 12.34
N PHE A 200 26.76 10.40 12.44
CA PHE A 200 27.24 11.76 12.36
C PHE A 200 27.82 12.12 13.74
N GLY A 201 29.10 11.75 13.93
CA GLY A 201 29.97 12.18 15.02
C GLY A 201 29.33 12.41 16.38
N ALA A 202 29.62 11.50 17.32
CA ALA A 202 29.87 11.92 18.70
C ALA A 202 30.83 13.13 18.65
N GLY A 203 30.29 14.32 18.90
CA GLY A 203 30.94 15.54 18.45
C GLY A 203 30.27 16.81 18.94
N ILE A 204 29.79 16.83 20.18
CA ILE A 204 30.00 17.98 21.05
C ILE A 204 30.14 17.48 22.49
N VAL A 205 31.32 17.78 23.03
CA VAL A 205 31.74 17.75 24.43
C VAL A 205 30.74 18.48 25.32
#